data_AF-A0A1V5V7E2-F1
#
_entry.id   AF-A0A1V5V7E2-F1
#
_cell.length_a   1.000
_cell.length_b   1.000
_cell.length_c   1.000
_cell.angle_alpha   90.00
_cell.angle_beta   90.00
_cell.angle_gamma   90.00
#
_symmetry.space_group_name_H-M   'P 1'
#
loop_
_entity.id
_entity.type
_entity.pdbx_description
1 polymer ?
#
loop_
_entity_poly.entity_id
_entity_poly.type
_entity_poly.pdbx_seq_one_letter_code
_entity_poly.pdbx_strand_id
1 'polypeptide(L)' 'MEYSIKCLGCGREEKLSDQTPIREDVTRLQQEGWGFNLKNRLMCPTCKRAADEREKLVRESA' A
#
# COMPACT_ATOMS: atom_id res chain seq x y z
N MET A 1 13.82 0.59 17.75
CA MET A 1 13.08 -0.62 17.32
C MET A 1 12.44 -0.33 15.97
N GLU A 2 13.05 -0.78 14.89
CA GLU A 2 12.50 -0.54 13.54
C GLU A 2 11.30 -1.46 13.28
N TYR A 3 10.26 -0.93 12.63
CA TYR A 3 9.13 -1.72 12.14
C TYR A 3 9.06 -1.61 10.62
N SER A 4 8.65 -2.68 9.94
CA SER A 4 8.49 -2.67 8.48
C SER A 4 7.04 -2.87 8.08
N ILE A 5 6.65 -2.24 6.98
CA ILE A 5 5.43 -2.60 6.26
C ILE A 5 5.80 -3.37 5.00
N LYS A 6 4.97 -4.35 4.64
CA LYS A 6 5.20 -5.20 3.48
C LYS A 6 4.03 -5.12 2.50
N CYS A 7 4.34 -4.85 1.25
CA CYS A 7 3.37 -4.89 0.17
C CYS A 7 2.93 -6.34 -0.08
N LEU A 8 1.64 -6.62 0.05
CA LEU A 8 1.08 -7.97 -0.17
C LEU A 8 1.02 -8.39 -1.65
N GLY A 9 1.29 -7.46 -2.58
CA GLY A 9 1.34 -7.75 -4.03
C GLY A 9 2.70 -8.26 -4.53
N CYS A 10 3.80 -7.56 -4.21
CA CYS A 10 5.14 -7.88 -4.69
C CYS A 10 6.18 -8.16 -3.60
N GLY A 11 5.79 -8.09 -2.31
CA GLY A 11 6.71 -8.30 -1.20
C GLY A 11 7.67 -7.14 -0.91
N ARG A 12 7.55 -5.99 -1.61
CA ARG A 12 8.32 -4.78 -1.29
C ARG A 12 8.14 -4.41 0.18
N GLU A 13 9.23 -4.20 0.89
CA GLU A 13 9.23 -3.76 2.28
C GLU A 13 9.66 -2.30 2.39
N GLU A 14 8.98 -1.54 3.24
CA GLU A 14 9.37 -0.19 3.63
C GLU A 14 9.67 -0.21 5.13
N LYS A 15 10.88 0.24 5.50
CA LYS A 15 11.30 0.32 6.90
C LYS A 15 10.85 1.66 7.48
N LEU A 16 10.34 1.61 8.70
CA LEU A 16 9.85 2.75 9.47
C LEU A 16 10.64 2.82 10.78
N SER A 17 10.90 4.05 11.22
CA SER A 17 11.65 4.33 12.44
C SER A 17 10.70 4.45 13.62
N ASP A 18 11.05 3.93 14.78
CA ASP A 18 10.32 4.20 16.03
C ASP A 18 10.55 5.61 16.58
N GLN A 19 11.46 6.38 15.97
CA GLN A 19 11.70 7.78 16.32
C GLN A 19 10.64 8.71 15.73
N THR A 20 9.89 8.26 14.72
CA THR A 20 8.75 9.00 14.16
C THR A 20 7.44 8.46 14.73
N PRO A 21 6.53 9.35 15.17
CA PRO A 21 5.15 9.00 15.46
C PRO A 21 4.52 8.19 14.32
N ILE A 22 3.89 7.06 14.64
CA ILE A 22 3.24 6.15 13.66
C ILE A 22 2.30 6.92 12.72
N ARG A 23 1.61 7.94 13.23
CA ARG A 23 0.71 8.77 12.42
C ARG A 23 1.44 9.51 11.30
N GLU A 24 2.64 10.00 11.53
CA GLU A 24 3.46 10.68 10.53
C GLU A 24 3.96 9.70 9.49
N ASP A 25 4.42 8.51 9.90
CA ASP A 25 4.81 7.44 8.98
C ASP A 25 3.65 6.98 8.10
N VAL A 26 2.46 6.78 8.68
CA VAL A 26 1.24 6.45 7.92
C VAL A 26 0.89 7.57 6.94
N THR A 27 1.02 8.82 7.35
CA THR A 27 0.72 9.98 6.48
C THR A 27 1.70 10.05 5.31
N ARG A 28 3.00 9.87 5.58
CA ARG A 28 4.05 9.80 4.55
C ARG A 28 3.78 8.68 3.56
N LEU A 29 3.50 7.48 4.05
CA LEU A 29 3.19 6.32 3.22
C LEU A 29 1.97 6.57 2.33
N GLN A 30 0.91 7.19 2.87
CA GLN A 30 -0.26 7.57 2.08
C GLN A 30 0.07 8.61 1.00
N GLN A 31 0.92 9.60 1.32
CA GLN A 31 1.40 10.60 0.35
C GLN A 31 2.27 9.97 -0.76
N GLU A 32 3.05 8.94 -0.43
CA GLU A 32 3.81 8.14 -1.38
C GLU A 32 2.92 7.19 -2.21
N GLY A 33 1.64 7.07 -1.88
CA GLY A 33 0.66 6.26 -2.58
C GLY A 33 0.51 4.82 -2.07
N TRP A 34 1.13 4.48 -0.93
CA TRP A 34 0.82 3.24 -0.25
C TRP A 34 -0.60 3.29 0.28
N GLY A 35 -1.29 2.16 0.20
CA GLY A 35 -2.64 2.08 0.73
C GLY A 35 -3.28 0.73 0.48
N PHE A 36 -4.52 0.63 0.91
CA PHE A 36 -5.34 -0.55 0.70
C PHE A 36 -5.92 -0.54 -0.71
N ASN A 37 -5.80 -1.67 -1.41
CA ASN A 37 -6.56 -1.89 -2.63
C ASN A 37 -8.06 -2.14 -2.30
N LEU A 38 -8.89 -2.32 -3.32
CA LEU A 38 -10.33 -2.58 -3.17
C LEU A 38 -10.68 -3.88 -2.41
N LYS A 39 -9.70 -4.77 -2.18
CA LYS A 39 -9.83 -5.99 -1.38
C LYS A 39 -9.22 -5.86 0.03
N ASN A 40 -9.03 -4.63 0.53
CA ASN A 40 -8.45 -4.32 1.83
C ASN A 40 -7.04 -4.92 2.04
N ARG A 41 -6.22 -5.02 0.99
CA ARG A 41 -4.82 -5.47 1.09
C ARG A 41 -3.87 -4.28 0.99
N LEU A 42 -2.99 -4.12 1.98
CA LEU A 42 -1.94 -3.11 1.95
C LEU A 42 -0.98 -3.39 0.79
N MET A 43 -0.83 -2.42 -0.10
CA MET A 43 -0.02 -2.52 -1.30
C MET A 43 0.83 -1.28 -1.49
N CYS A 44 1.99 -1.47 -2.11
CA CYS A 44 2.79 -0.36 -2.63
C CYS A 44 2.05 0.31 -3.80
N PRO A 45 2.43 1.54 -4.17
CA PRO A 45 1.69 2.34 -5.17
C PRO A 45 1.49 1.60 -6.50
N THR A 46 2.55 0.92 -6.96
CA THR A 46 2.53 0.14 -8.21
C THR A 46 1.55 -1.02 -8.15
N CYS A 47 1.61 -1.85 -7.10
CA CYS A 47 0.72 -3.00 -6.94
C CYS A 47 -0.72 -2.58 -6.70
N LYS A 48 -0.95 -1.49 -5.95
CA LYS A 48 -2.28 -0.95 -5.71
C LYS A 48 -2.91 -0.52 -7.04
N ARG A 49 -2.20 0.28 -7.84
CA ARG A 49 -2.69 0.72 -9.15
C ARG A 49 -3.05 -0.47 -10.05
N ALA A 50 -2.15 -1.45 -10.18
CA ALA A 50 -2.41 -2.62 -11.00
C ALA A 50 -3.61 -3.44 -10.49
N ALA A 51 -3.79 -3.58 -9.18
CA ALA A 51 -4.94 -4.28 -8.61
C ALA A 51 -6.25 -3.53 -8.86
N ASP A 52 -6.26 -2.21 -8.70
CA ASP A 52 -7.43 -1.37 -8.91
C ASP A 52 -7.82 -1.32 -10.41
N GLU A 53 -6.85 -1.24 -11.33
CA GLU A 53 -7.08 -1.33 -12.78
C GLU A 53 -7.69 -2.67 -13.18
N ARG A 54 -7.18 -3.79 -12.65
CA ARG A 54 -7.74 -5.12 -12.91
C ARG A 54 -9.17 -5.23 -12.41
N GLU A 55 -9.48 -4.67 -11.26
CA GLU A 55 -10.84 -4.73 -10.71
C GLU A 55 -11.83 -3.87 -11.49
N LYS A 56 -11.40 -2.69 -11.98
CA LYS A 56 -12.19 -1.88 -12.91
C LYS A 56 -12.53 -2.63 -14.18
N LEU A 57 -11.53 -3.24 -14.82
CA LEU A 57 -11.74 -4.04 -16.05
C LEU A 57 -12.72 -5.19 -15.83
N VAL A 58 -12.62 -5.90 -14.70
CA VAL A 58 -13.56 -6.99 -14.35
C VAL A 58 -14.98 -6.44 -14.17
N ARG A 59 -15.14 -5.28 -13.53
CA ARG A 59 -16.45 -4.65 -13.31
C ARG A 59 -17.08 -4.10 -14.59
N GLU A 60 -16.28 -3.57 -15.50
CA GLU A 60 -16.75 -3.07 -16.81
C GLU A 60 -17.12 -4.20 -17.78
N SER A 61 -16.62 -5.41 -17.52
CA SER A 61 -16.90 -6.60 -18.34
C SER A 61 -18.04 -7.48 -17.78
N ALA A 62 -18.69 -7.06 -16.68
CA ALA A 62 -19.77 -7.78 -16.00
C ALA A 62 -21.12 -7.04 -16.14
#